data_AF-A0A3L7XPS2-F1
#
_entry.id   AF-A0A3L7XPS2-F1
#
_cell.length_a   1.000
_cell.length_b   1.000
_cell.length_c   1.000
_cell.angle_alpha   90.00
_cell.angle_beta   90.00
_cell.angle_gamma   90.00
#
_symmetry.space_group_name_H-M   'P 1'
#
loop_
_entity.id
_entity.type
_entity.pdbx_description
1 polymer ?
#
loop_
_entity_poly.entity_id
_entity_poly.type
_entity_poly.pdbx_seq_one_letter_code
_entity_poly.pdbx_strand_id
1 'polypeptide(L)'
;MPSPIRIEWTDYLQHRATTRGYSLTMLEEVLRYSEERYRDSETGRLVVIGRHGNQLVMIPYEIEVNVMTPVTVHSTSRQQIRFRLQSGRLTVE
;
A
#
# COMPACT_ATOMS: atom_id res chain seq x y z
N MET A 1 -2.58 -13.48 -22.59
CA MET A 1 -3.07 -13.11 -21.24
C MET A 1 -1.88 -12.58 -20.47
N PRO A 2 -1.86 -11.33 -19.99
CA PRO A 2 -0.84 -10.93 -19.02
C PRO A 2 -0.96 -11.84 -17.80
N SER A 3 0.17 -12.38 -17.32
CA SER A 3 0.18 -13.21 -16.12
C SER A 3 -0.40 -12.42 -14.94
N PRO A 4 -1.22 -13.02 -14.08
CA PRO A 4 -1.72 -12.32 -12.90
C PRO A 4 -0.54 -11.88 -12.05
N ILE A 5 -0.54 -10.62 -11.61
CA ILE A 5 0.49 -10.10 -10.70
C ILE A 5 0.47 -10.93 -9.42
N ARG A 6 1.58 -11.59 -9.12
CA ARG A 6 1.80 -12.34 -7.88
C ARG A 6 2.11 -11.34 -6.77
N ILE A 7 1.51 -11.53 -5.60
CA ILE A 7 1.87 -10.75 -4.42
C ILE A 7 2.84 -11.58 -3.57
N GLU A 8 3.97 -11.00 -3.20
CA GLU A 8 4.97 -11.63 -2.36
C GLU A 8 4.98 -11.00 -0.96
N TRP A 9 4.65 -11.81 0.05
CA TRP A 9 4.53 -11.38 1.44
C TRP A 9 5.84 -11.63 2.17
N THR A 10 6.62 -10.58 2.42
CA THR A 10 7.85 -10.70 3.22
C THR A 10 7.53 -10.99 4.69
N ASP A 11 8.42 -11.70 5.40
CA ASP A 11 8.27 -11.96 6.84
C ASP A 11 8.13 -10.67 7.65
N TYR A 12 8.87 -9.63 7.24
CA TYR A 12 8.78 -8.31 7.85
C TYR A 12 7.36 -7.74 7.72
N LEU A 13 6.79 -7.73 6.52
CA LEU A 13 5.43 -7.26 6.30
C LEU A 13 4.39 -8.10 7.06
N GLN A 14 4.52 -9.43 7.05
CA GLN A 14 3.60 -10.34 7.75
C GLN A 14 3.61 -10.06 9.26
N HIS A 15 4.79 -9.90 9.84
CA HIS A 15 4.95 -9.48 11.24
C HIS A 15 4.30 -8.11 11.50
N ARG A 16 4.58 -7.13 10.64
CA ARG A 16 4.07 -5.76 10.73
C ARG A 16 2.55 -5.64 10.53
N ALA A 17 1.93 -6.54 9.76
CA ALA A 17 0.49 -6.64 9.58
C ALA A 17 -0.16 -7.20 10.85
N THR A 18 0.37 -8.32 11.35
CA THR A 18 -0.10 -9.00 12.55
C THR A 18 -0.07 -8.07 13.77
N THR A 19 1.07 -7.41 14.02
CA THR A 19 1.23 -6.48 15.16
C THR A 19 0.33 -5.25 15.07
N ARG A 20 -0.20 -4.92 13.89
CA ARG A 20 -1.15 -3.81 13.68
C ARG A 20 -2.60 -4.27 13.52
N GLY A 21 -2.88 -5.56 13.66
CA GLY A 21 -4.25 -6.10 13.58
C GLY A 21 -4.80 -6.16 12.16
N TYR A 22 -3.95 -6.30 11.14
CA TYR A 22 -4.37 -6.45 9.75
C TYR A 22 -4.16 -7.89 9.27
N SER A 23 -5.16 -8.47 8.59
CA SER A 23 -5.04 -9.76 7.92
C SER A 23 -4.42 -9.62 6.54
N LEU A 24 -3.67 -10.63 6.09
CA LEU A 24 -3.09 -10.64 4.73
C LEU A 24 -4.18 -10.61 3.64
N THR A 25 -5.33 -11.25 3.89
CA THR A 25 -6.48 -11.20 2.98
C THR A 25 -6.98 -9.76 2.76
N MET A 26 -7.09 -8.96 3.83
CA MET A 26 -7.50 -7.56 3.70
C MET A 26 -6.45 -6.75 2.94
N LEU A 27 -5.16 -6.97 3.21
CA LEU A 27 -4.09 -6.28 2.49
C LEU A 27 -4.09 -6.65 1.00
N GLU A 28 -4.36 -7.93 0.68
CA GLU A 28 -4.48 -8.41 -0.70
C GLU A 28 -5.62 -7.72 -1.44
N GLU A 29 -6.80 -7.62 -0.82
CA GLU A 29 -7.95 -6.91 -1.40
C GLU A 29 -7.60 -5.45 -1.70
N VAL A 30 -6.95 -4.76 -0.77
CA VAL A 30 -6.52 -3.36 -0.98
C VAL A 30 -5.53 -3.25 -2.13
N LEU A 31 -4.51 -4.11 -2.17
CA LEU A 31 -3.47 -4.08 -3.20
C LEU A 31 -4.05 -4.34 -4.60
N ARG A 32 -4.99 -5.29 -4.72
CA ARG A 32 -5.57 -5.69 -6.00
C ARG A 32 -6.63 -4.72 -6.51
N TYR A 33 -7.49 -4.22 -5.64
CA TYR A 33 -8.74 -3.57 -6.05
C TYR A 33 -8.84 -2.10 -5.72
N SER A 34 -7.95 -1.54 -4.88
CA SER A 34 -8.03 -0.11 -4.60
C SER A 34 -7.51 0.75 -5.76
N GLU A 35 -8.30 1.76 -6.09
CA GLU A 35 -8.04 2.73 -7.16
C GLU A 35 -7.18 3.91 -6.70
N GLU A 36 -7.12 4.19 -5.39
CA GLU A 36 -6.37 5.33 -4.86
C GLU A 36 -4.89 4.95 -4.71
N ARG A 37 -4.07 5.38 -5.67
CA ARG A 37 -2.64 5.08 -5.74
C ARG A 37 -1.81 6.34 -5.96
N TYR A 38 -0.60 6.32 -5.43
CA TYR A 38 0.35 7.42 -5.48
C TYR A 38 1.77 6.90 -5.65
N ARG A 39 2.67 7.78 -6.06
CA ARG A 39 4.13 7.61 -5.94
C ARG A 39 4.63 8.43 -4.76
N ASP A 40 5.40 7.82 -3.86
CA ASP A 40 6.08 8.51 -2.77
C ASP A 40 7.46 8.97 -3.25
N SER A 41 7.70 10.28 -3.31
CA SER A 41 8.92 10.89 -3.84
C SER A 41 10.13 10.78 -2.89
N GLU A 42 9.91 10.52 -1.61
CA GLU A 42 10.99 10.32 -0.63
C GLU A 42 11.59 8.91 -0.76
N THR A 43 10.74 7.92 -1.04
CA THR A 43 11.15 6.51 -1.12
C THR A 43 11.23 5.95 -2.53
N GLY A 44 10.65 6.65 -3.51
CA GLY A 44 10.51 6.19 -4.90
C GLY A 44 9.43 5.10 -5.10
N ARG A 45 8.77 4.64 -4.03
CA ARG A 45 7.84 3.50 -4.05
C ARG A 45 6.44 3.89 -4.51
N LEU A 46 5.71 2.91 -5.03
CA LEU A 46 4.27 3.02 -5.21
C LEU A 46 3.58 2.86 -3.87
N VAL A 47 2.44 3.52 -3.71
CA VAL A 47 1.64 3.52 -2.50
C VAL A 47 0.19 3.33 -2.89
N VAL A 48 -0.47 2.33 -2.31
CA VAL A 48 -1.92 2.17 -2.42
C VAL A 48 -2.59 2.59 -1.11
N ILE A 49 -3.72 3.28 -1.22
CA ILE A 49 -4.58 3.62 -0.09
C ILE A 49 -5.80 2.72 -0.13
N GLY A 50 -6.08 2.01 0.95
CA GLY A 50 -7.28 1.18 1.10
C GLY A 50 -8.11 1.59 2.30
N ARG A 51 -9.24 0.92 2.48
CA ARG A 51 -10.09 1.07 3.66
C ARG A 51 -10.28 -0.28 4.34
N HIS A 52 -10.21 -0.28 5.66
CA HIS A 52 -10.57 -1.40 6.51
C HIS A 52 -11.53 -0.90 7.59
N GLY A 53 -12.82 -1.23 7.46
CA GLY A 53 -13.87 -0.64 8.28
C GLY A 53 -13.89 0.89 8.14
N ASN A 54 -13.69 1.60 9.26
CA ASN A 54 -13.63 3.06 9.30
C ASN A 54 -12.20 3.63 9.19
N GLN A 55 -11.18 2.79 9.07
CA GLN A 55 -9.78 3.20 9.00
C GLN A 55 -9.28 3.19 7.55
N LEU A 56 -8.47 4.18 7.20
CA LEU A 56 -7.69 4.14 5.97
C LEU A 56 -6.35 3.47 6.24
N VAL A 57 -5.91 2.66 5.31
CA VAL A 57 -4.60 2.02 5.34
C VAL A 57 -3.78 2.49 4.15
N MET A 58 -2.49 2.68 4.39
CA MET A 58 -1.50 3.02 3.38
C MET A 58 -0.50 1.86 3.29
N ILE A 59 -0.34 1.32 2.09
CA ILE A 59 0.54 0.19 1.82
C ILE A 59 1.52 0.61 0.73
N PRO A 60 2.77 0.96 1.08
CA PRO A 60 3.85 1.09 0.11
C PRO A 60 4.19 -0.28 -0.46
N TYR A 61 4.41 -0.35 -1.77
CA TYR A 61 4.79 -1.58 -2.47
C TYR A 61 5.80 -1.28 -3.58
N GLU A 62 6.58 -2.31 -3.89
CA GLU A 62 7.45 -2.37 -5.05
C GLU A 62 6.81 -3.26 -6.11
N ILE A 63 7.04 -2.95 -7.38
CA ILE A 63 6.61 -3.80 -8.49
C ILE A 63 7.82 -4.13 -9.35
N GLU A 64 8.14 -5.42 -9.38
CA GLU A 64 9.11 -6.01 -10.30
C GLU A 64 8.35 -6.96 -11.23
N VAL A 65 9.02 -7.53 -12.23
CA VAL A 65 8.40 -8.32 -13.32
C VAL A 65 7.26 -9.25 -12.82
N ASN A 66 6.00 -8.83 -12.99
CA ASN A 66 4.78 -9.51 -12.52
C ASN A 66 4.73 -9.87 -11.02
N VAL A 67 5.57 -9.27 -10.18
CA VAL A 67 5.60 -9.46 -8.74
C VAL A 67 5.40 -8.13 -8.03
N MET A 68 4.40 -8.08 -7.16
CA MET A 68 4.13 -6.96 -6.27
C MET A 68 4.58 -7.32 -4.86
N THR A 69 5.50 -6.56 -4.30
CA THR A 69 6.07 -6.78 -2.97
C THR A 69 5.66 -5.63 -2.05
N PRO A 70 4.59 -5.80 -1.25
CA PRO A 70 4.26 -4.86 -0.19
C PRO A 70 5.39 -4.74 0.84
N VAL A 71 5.70 -3.51 1.25
CA VAL A 71 6.85 -3.21 2.13
C VAL A 71 6.42 -3.11 3.59
N THR A 72 5.29 -2.45 3.85
CA THR A 72 4.70 -2.27 5.19
C THR A 72 3.24 -1.86 5.03
N VAL A 73 2.48 -1.86 6.13
CA VAL A 73 1.13 -1.30 6.20
C VAL A 73 1.04 -0.34 7.39
N HIS A 74 0.40 0.80 7.21
CA HIS A 74 0.14 1.75 8.30
C HIS A 74 -1.29 2.29 8.21
N SER A 75 -1.93 2.51 9.35
CA SER A 75 -3.14 3.34 9.40
C SER A 75 -2.79 4.76 8.96
N THR A 76 -3.68 5.41 8.23
CA THR A 76 -3.55 6.81 7.84
C THR A 76 -4.88 7.53 7.93
N SER A 77 -4.89 8.83 7.66
CA SER A 77 -6.08 9.65 7.58
C SER A 77 -6.11 10.45 6.28
N ARG A 78 -7.31 10.90 5.87
CA ARG A 78 -7.46 11.80 4.72
C ARG A 78 -6.63 13.08 4.89
N GLN A 79 -6.51 13.59 6.12
CA GLN A 79 -5.69 14.76 6.40
C GLN A 79 -4.20 14.48 6.16
N GLN A 80 -3.68 13.33 6.61
CA GLN A 80 -2.29 12.95 6.37
C GLN A 80 -1.99 12.73 4.88
N ILE A 81 -2.91 12.09 4.14
CA ILE A 81 -2.76 11.91 2.69
C ILE A 81 -2.73 13.28 1.99
N ARG A 82 -3.68 14.17 2.30
CA ARG A 82 -3.72 15.53 1.73
C ARG A 82 -2.47 16.33 2.03
N PHE A 83 -1.97 16.27 3.26
CA PHE A 83 -0.74 16.96 3.63
C PHE A 83 0.44 16.48 2.77
N ARG A 84 0.59 15.17 2.56
CA ARG A 84 1.67 14.62 1.73
C ARG A 84 1.52 14.95 0.25
N LEU A 85 0.29 15.08 -0.25
CA LEU A 85 0.04 15.57 -1.61
C LEU A 85 0.43 17.05 -1.75
N GLN A 86 -0.01 17.88 -0.79
CA GLN A 86 0.30 19.31 -0.78
C GLN A 86 1.80 19.59 -0.66
N SER A 87 2.52 18.76 0.10
CA SER A 87 3.97 18.87 0.23
C SER A 87 4.74 18.30 -0.96
N GLY A 88 4.07 17.73 -1.96
CA GLY A 88 4.70 17.05 -3.10
C GLY A 88 5.40 15.73 -2.75
N ARG A 89 5.18 15.21 -1.52
CA ARG A 89 5.71 13.91 -1.10
C ARG A 89 4.97 12.77 -1.79
N LEU A 90 3.66 12.88 -1.91
CA LEU A 90 2.86 11.98 -2.74
C LEU A 90 2.53 12.70 -4.03
N THR A 91 2.65 12.00 -5.16
CA THR A 91 2.17 12.47 -6.46
C THR A 91 1.24 11.44 -7.06
N VAL A 92 0.24 11.89 -7.81
CA VAL A 92 -0.60 11.02 -8.63
C VAL A 92 0.29 10.42 -9.71
N GLU A 93 0.15 9.12 -9.96
CA GLU A 93 0.80 8.46 -11.09
C GLU A 93 0.20 8.90 -12.43
#